data_AF-A0A257MYP2-F1
#
_entry.id   AF-A0A257MYP2-F1
#
_cell.length_a   1.000
_cell.length_b   1.000
_cell.length_c   1.000
_cell.angle_alpha   90.00
_cell.angle_beta   90.00
_cell.angle_gamma   90.00
#
_symmetry.space_group_name_H-M   'P 1'
#
loop_
_entity.id
_entity.type
_entity.pdbx_description
1 polymer ?
#
loop_
_entity_poly.entity_id
_entity_poly.type
_entity_poly.pdbx_seq_one_letter_code
_entity_poly.pdbx_strand_id
1 'polypeptide(L)' 'EEDKNRTRTDHAPENLALMRRIALNLIRCNGTGKRSIRRHRNKAMANDQYRQQLQTGTT' A
#
# COMPACT_ATOMS: atom_id res chain seq x y z
N GLU A 1 -24.07 -2.01 -9.32
CA GLU A 1 -23.49 -0.69 -9.03
C GLU A 1 -22.27 -0.52 -9.92
N GLU A 2 -22.42 0.15 -11.05
CA GLU A 2 -21.59 -0.14 -12.23
C GLU A 2 -20.24 0.59 -12.31
N ASP A 3 -20.07 1.76 -11.70
CA ASP A 3 -18.74 2.35 -11.47
C ASP A 3 -18.80 3.44 -10.38
N LYS A 4 -18.33 3.11 -9.17
CA LYS A 4 -18.19 4.08 -8.06
C LYS A 4 -16.79 4.67 -7.97
N ASN A 5 -15.96 4.55 -9.02
CA ASN A 5 -14.59 5.03 -8.98
C ASN A 5 -14.55 6.58 -9.06
N ARG A 6 -14.59 7.22 -7.89
CA ARG A 6 -14.51 8.69 -7.74
C ARG A 6 -13.11 9.28 -7.94
N THR A 7 -12.20 8.57 -8.59
CA THR A 7 -10.82 9.06 -8.77
C THR A 7 -10.72 10.32 -9.63
N ARG A 8 -11.75 10.65 -10.42
CA ARG A 8 -11.78 11.86 -11.26
C ARG A 8 -12.39 13.10 -10.58
N THR A 9 -12.75 12.99 -9.31
CA THR A 9 -13.43 14.07 -8.57
C THR A 9 -12.44 14.81 -7.67
N ASP A 10 -12.49 16.14 -7.68
CA ASP A 10 -11.71 17.03 -6.80
C ASP A 10 -10.21 16.68 -6.75
N HIS A 11 -9.66 16.58 -5.55
CA HIS A 11 -8.27 16.22 -5.25
C HIS A 11 -8.05 14.70 -5.16
N ALA A 12 -9.01 13.87 -5.58
CA ALA A 12 -8.86 12.42 -5.51
C ALA A 12 -7.58 11.88 -6.21
N PRO A 13 -7.14 12.42 -7.37
CA PRO A 13 -5.88 12.00 -7.99
C PRO A 13 -4.65 12.26 -7.10
N GLU A 14 -4.58 13.44 -6.48
CA GLU A 14 -3.48 13.87 -5.61
C GLU A 14 -3.49 13.09 -4.29
N ASN A 15 -4.65 12.96 -3.66
CA ASN A 15 -4.83 12.15 -2.45
C ASN A 15 -4.41 10.71 -2.69
N LEU A 16 -4.76 10.13 -3.85
CA LEU A 16 -4.37 8.78 -4.19
C LEU A 16 -2.86 8.66 -4.49
N ALA A 17 -2.25 9.69 -5.09
CA ALA A 17 -0.79 9.75 -5.26
C ALA A 17 -0.07 9.80 -3.91
N LEU A 18 -0.57 10.60 -2.96
CA LEU A 18 -0.05 10.68 -1.59
C LEU A 18 -0.17 9.33 -0.88
N MET A 19 -1.33 8.69 -0.94
CA MET A 19 -1.57 7.36 -0.36
C MET A 19 -0.63 6.31 -0.94
N ARG A 20 -0.40 6.31 -2.26
CA ARG A 20 0.60 5.43 -2.89
C ARG A 20 2.00 5.68 -2.35
N ARG A 21 2.39 6.94 -2.16
CA ARG A 21 3.71 7.31 -1.61
C ARG A 21 3.87 6.83 -0.18
N ILE A 22 2.86 7.01 0.66
CA ILE A 22 2.83 6.51 2.05
C ILE A 22 2.98 4.98 2.06
N ALA A 23 2.17 4.26 1.27
CA ALA A 23 2.23 2.80 1.20
C ALA A 23 3.61 2.28 0.76
N LEU A 24 4.24 2.94 -0.23
CA LEU A 24 5.57 2.57 -0.69
C LEU A 24 6.64 2.81 0.38
N ASN A 25 6.52 3.90 1.14
CA ASN A 25 7.45 4.18 2.22
C ASN A 25 7.29 3.19 3.38
N LEU A 26 6.06 2.81 3.74
CA LEU A 26 5.80 1.75 4.73
C LEU A 26 6.46 0.43 4.32
N ILE A 27 6.36 0.04 3.06
CA ILE A 27 7.02 -1.16 2.53
C ILE A 27 8.56 -1.05 2.61
N ARG A 28 9.12 0.14 2.36
CA ARG A 28 10.57 0.36 2.42
C ARG A 28 11.12 0.34 3.85
N CYS A 29 10.37 0.88 4.81
CA CYS A 29 10.77 0.95 6.21
C CYS A 29 10.57 -0.39 6.94
N ASN A 30 9.40 -1.01 6.76
CA ASN A 30 8.97 -2.17 7.54
C ASN A 30 9.06 -3.49 6.74
N GLY A 31 9.50 -3.44 5.49
CA GLY A 31 9.62 -4.60 4.62
C GLY A 31 10.69 -5.57 5.12
N THR A 32 10.27 -6.80 5.42
CA THR A 32 11.20 -7.84 5.88
C THR A 32 11.94 -8.51 4.72
N GLY A 33 13.27 -8.40 4.70
CA GLY A 33 14.17 -9.11 3.80
C GLY A 33 14.48 -8.42 2.46
N LYS A 34 15.47 -8.95 1.72
CA LYS A 34 15.95 -8.43 0.43
C LYS A 34 15.02 -8.82 -0.73
N ARG A 35 13.76 -8.38 -0.72
CA ARG A 35 12.80 -8.64 -1.81
C ARG A 35 12.43 -7.34 -2.53
N SER A 36 11.99 -7.47 -3.78
CA SER A 36 11.53 -6.31 -4.54
C SER A 36 10.23 -5.75 -3.96
N ILE A 37 10.03 -4.43 -4.09
CA ILE A 37 8.80 -3.74 -3.66
C ILE A 37 7.55 -4.40 -4.26
N ARG A 38 7.64 -4.86 -5.52
CA ARG A 38 6.56 -5.59 -6.19
C ARG A 38 6.16 -6.86 -5.42
N ARG A 39 7.13 -7.64 -4.93
CA ARG A 39 6.86 -8.85 -4.15
C ARG A 39 6.27 -8.52 -2.79
N HIS A 40 6.75 -7.48 -2.12
CA HIS A 40 6.17 -7.01 -0.85
C HIS A 40 4.71 -6.58 -1.03
N ARG A 41 4.41 -5.80 -2.08
CA ARG A 41 3.05 -5.38 -2.41
C ARG A 41 2.13 -6.58 -2.68
N ASN A 42 2.59 -7.55 -3.48
CA ASN A 42 1.81 -8.75 -3.77
C ASN A 42 1.58 -9.60 -2.51
N LYS A 43 2.59 -9.73 -1.65
CA LYS A 43 2.45 -10.44 -0.37
C LYS A 43 1.45 -9.73 0.55
N ALA A 44 1.52 -8.40 0.65
CA ALA A 44 0.58 -7.61 1.45
C ALA A 44 -0.85 -7.71 0.90
N MET A 45 -1.02 -7.86 -0.41
CA MET A 45 -2.34 -8.09 -1.02
C MET A 45 -2.90 -9.47 -0.63
N ALA A 46 -2.08 -10.52 -0.60
CA ALA A 46 -2.52 -11.90 -0.36
C ALA A 46 -2.48 -12.36 1.11
N ASN A 47 -1.82 -11.62 2.00
CA ASN A 47 -1.61 -12.02 3.39
C ASN A 47 -1.92 -10.85 4.33
N ASP A 48 -3.04 -10.95 5.05
CA ASP A 48 -3.52 -9.90 5.95
C ASP A 48 -2.63 -9.72 7.17
N GLN A 49 -2.07 -10.80 7.74
CA GLN A 49 -1.11 -10.71 8.84
C GLN A 49 0.13 -9.92 8.43
N TYR A 50 0.66 -10.18 7.24
CA TYR A 50 1.79 -9.44 6.70
C TYR A 50 1.43 -7.96 6.43
N ARG A 51 0.19 -7.68 6.02
CA ARG A 51 -0.31 -6.31 5.84
C ARG A 51 -0.39 -5.57 7.18
N GLN A 52 -0.87 -6.23 8.23
CA GLN A 52 -0.92 -5.67 9.58
C GLN A 52 0.49 -5.38 10.11
N GLN A 53 1.44 -6.32 9.96
CA GLN A 53 2.84 -6.12 10.35
C GLN A 53 3.46 -4.88 9.68
N LEU A 54 3.21 -4.68 8.38
CA LEU A 54 3.69 -3.49 7.67
C LEU A 54 3.09 -2.19 8.21
N GLN A 55 1.84 -2.22 8.69
CA GLN A 55 1.15 -1.05 9.25
C GLN A 55 1.59 -0.74 10.68
N THR A 56 1.80 -1.76 11.51
CA THR A 56 2.16 -1.60 12.93
C THR A 56 3.67 -1.51 13.16
N GLY A 57 4.49 -1.91 12.18
CA GLY A 57 5.95 -1.91 12.31
C GLY A 57 6.49 -2.98 13.25
N THR A 58 5.66 -3.94 13.66
CA THR A 58 6.04 -5.05 14.54
C THR A 58 6.55 -6.20 13.68
N THR A 59 7.88 -6.42 13.70
CA THR A 59 8.56 -7.54 13.01
C THR A 59 8.52 -8.81 13.82
#